data_AF-A0A133V5C8-F1
#
_entry.id   AF-A0A133V5C8-F1
#
_cell.length_a   1.000
_cell.length_b   1.000
_cell.length_c   1.000
_cell.angle_alpha   90.00
_cell.angle_beta   90.00
_cell.angle_gamma   90.00
#
_symmetry.space_group_name_H-M   'P 1'
#
loop_
_entity.id
_entity.type
_entity.pdbx_description
1 polymer ?
#
loop_
_entity_poly.entity_id
_entity_poly.type
_entity_poly.pdbx_seq_one_letter_code
_entity_poly.pdbx_strand_id
1 'polypeptide(L)' 'MTLRDNGSELKVFVPSSVAELEEFPETQVGYSVGVGGWLQLYRDELELKLEDSINLRVIRTFSKLKV' A
#
# COMPACT_ATOMS: atom_id res chain seq x y z
N MET A 1 0.82 -2.00 5.51
CA MET A 1 0.84 -3.01 4.43
C MET A 1 2.29 -3.27 4.00
N THR A 2 2.56 -4.29 3.19
CA THR A 2 3.92 -4.55 2.67
C THR A 2 3.86 -4.73 1.16
N LEU A 3 4.65 -3.93 0.43
CA LEU A 3 4.86 -4.09 -1.01
C LEU A 3 5.97 -5.09 -1.24
N ARG A 4 5.79 -5.96 -2.25
CA ARG A 4 6.76 -6.98 -2.65
C ARG A 4 6.97 -6.88 -4.15
N ASP A 5 8.21 -6.73 -4.58
CA ASP A 5 8.59 -6.76 -5.99
C ASP A 5 9.96 -7.41 -6.17
N ASN A 6 10.07 -8.41 -7.06
CA ASN A 6 11.31 -9.12 -7.38
C ASN A 6 12.17 -9.53 -6.16
N GLY A 7 11.52 -10.01 -5.09
CA GLY A 7 12.20 -10.42 -3.85
C GLY A 7 12.57 -9.29 -2.89
N SER A 8 12.34 -8.04 -3.27
CA SER A 8 12.47 -6.86 -2.40
C SER A 8 11.16 -6.61 -1.65
N GLU A 9 11.27 -6.04 -0.45
CA GLU A 9 10.13 -5.65 0.38
C GLU A 9 10.23 -4.20 0.81
N LEU A 10 9.09 -3.49 0.83
CA LEU A 10 8.97 -2.16 1.40
C LEU A 10 7.75 -2.11 2.31
N LYS A 11 7.96 -1.75 3.58
CA LYS A 11 6.87 -1.51 4.52
C LYS A 11 6.20 -0.18 4.19
N VAL A 12 4.88 -0.18 4.20
CA VAL A 12 4.07 1.00 3.97
C VAL A 12 3.20 1.23 5.21
N PHE A 13 3.44 2.36 5.87
CA PHE A 13 2.65 2.83 6.98
C PHE A 13 1.47 3.66 6.48
N VAL A 14 0.27 3.23 6.84
CA VAL A 14 -0.98 3.94 6.53
C VAL A 14 -1.55 4.43 7.87
N PRO A 15 -1.54 5.74 8.15
CA PRO A 15 -2.19 6.28 9.33
C PRO A 15 -3.68 5.93 9.35
N SER A 16 -4.26 5.71 10.53
CA SER A 16 -5.71 5.44 10.65
C SER A 16 -6.55 6.57 10.07
N SER A 17 -6.11 7.82 10.26
CA SER A 17 -6.74 9.01 9.67
C SER A 17 -6.81 9.00 8.13
N VAL A 18 -5.97 8.21 7.47
CA VAL A 18 -5.98 8.00 6.02
C VAL A 18 -6.76 6.74 5.66
N ALA A 19 -6.60 5.66 6.43
CA ALA A 19 -7.25 4.37 6.17
C ALA A 19 -8.77 4.38 6.39
N GLU A 20 -9.27 5.31 7.21
CA GLU A 20 -10.69 5.44 7.56
C GLU A 20 -11.45 6.39 6.63
N LEU A 21 -10.79 7.00 5.63
CA LEU A 21 -11.46 7.82 4.61
C LEU A 21 -12.31 6.95 3.69
N GLU A 22 -13.49 7.44 3.31
CA GLU A 22 -14.39 6.71 2.39
C GLU A 22 -13.73 6.46 1.01
N GLU A 23 -12.84 7.35 0.59
CA GLU A 23 -12.11 7.22 -0.67
C GLU A 23 -10.87 6.31 -0.57
N PHE A 24 -10.58 5.71 0.59
CA PHE A 24 -9.45 4.82 0.73
C PHE A 24 -9.66 3.54 -0.12
N PRO A 25 -8.77 3.23 -1.07
CA PRO A 25 -8.97 2.09 -1.96
C PRO A 25 -9.00 0.76 -1.21
N GLU A 26 -10.00 -0.08 -1.52
CA GLU A 26 -9.98 -1.47 -1.09
C GLU A 26 -8.78 -2.20 -1.71
N THR A 27 -7.92 -2.76 -0.86
CA THR A 27 -6.75 -3.52 -1.29
C THR A 27 -6.78 -4.94 -0.75
N GLN A 28 -6.31 -5.89 -1.57
CA GLN A 28 -6.19 -7.28 -1.19
C GLN A 28 -4.79 -7.80 -1.53
N VAL A 29 -4.32 -8.78 -0.76
CA VAL A 29 -3.11 -9.54 -1.09
C VAL A 29 -3.22 -10.06 -2.52
N GLY A 30 -2.16 -9.86 -3.30
CA GLY A 30 -2.08 -10.22 -4.71
C GLY A 30 -2.39 -9.07 -5.67
N TYR A 31 -2.98 -7.96 -5.22
CA TYR A 31 -3.19 -6.81 -6.10
C TYR A 31 -1.86 -6.09 -6.37
N SER A 32 -1.71 -5.58 -7.58
CA SER A 32 -0.66 -4.60 -7.89
C SER A 32 -1.19 -3.22 -7.56
N VAL A 33 -0.45 -2.48 -6.74
CA VAL A 33 -0.80 -1.13 -6.30
C VAL A 33 0.35 -0.17 -6.55
N GLY A 34 0.02 1.09 -6.85
CA GLY A 34 0.96 2.21 -6.81
C GLY A 34 0.80 2.94 -5.49
N VAL A 35 1.91 3.29 -4.85
CA VAL A 35 1.92 3.99 -3.56
C VAL A 35 2.90 5.17 -3.63
N GLY A 36 2.42 6.37 -3.32
CA GLY A 36 3.22 7.58 -3.11
C GLY A 36 3.26 7.98 -1.63
N GLY A 37 4.34 8.63 -1.21
CA GLY A 37 4.47 9.06 0.18
C GLY A 37 5.88 9.50 0.55
N TRP A 38 6.09 9.71 1.84
CA TRP A 38 7.39 10.06 2.40
C TRP A 38 8.15 8.83 2.85
N LEU A 39 9.45 8.80 2.60
CA LEU A 39 10.32 7.82 3.24
C LEU A 39 10.62 8.27 4.67
N GLN A 40 10.47 7.36 5.62
CA GLN A 40 10.83 7.56 7.01
C GLN A 40 11.62 6.37 7.54
N LEU A 41 12.42 6.60 8.57
CA LEU A 41 12.97 5.53 9.40
C LEU A 41 12.09 5.41 10.65
N TYR A 42 11.53 4.22 10.87
CA TYR A 42 10.77 3.90 12.07
C TYR A 42 11.35 2.62 12.68
N ARG A 43 11.81 2.70 13.93
CA ARG A 43 12.46 1.58 14.64
C ARG A 43 13.56 0.92 13.80
N ASP A 44 14.44 1.75 13.23
CA ASP A 44 15.58 1.36 12.39
C ASP A 44 15.21 0.63 11.09
N GLU A 45 13.96 0.71 10.65
CA GLU A 45 13.49 0.16 9.38
C GLU A 45 12.99 1.27 8.45
N LEU A 46 13.27 1.13 7.15
CA LEU A 46 12.77 2.02 6.12
C LEU A 46 11.28 1.72 5.86
N GLU A 47 10.45 2.76 5.97
CA GLU A 47 9.03 2.69 5.67
C GLU A 47 8.62 3.83 4.72
N LEU A 48 7.63 3.56 3.88
CA LEU A 48 6.91 4.58 3.12
C LEU A 48 5.65 4.97 3.91
N LYS A 49 5.55 6.23 4.33
CA LYS A 49 4.37 6.77 5.03
C LYS A 49 3.43 7.45 4.05
N LEU A 50 2.15 7.07 4.08
CA LEU A 50 1.08 7.79 3.39
C LEU A 50 0.64 9.02 4.19
N GLU A 51 0.38 10.11 3.46
CA GLU A 51 -0.26 11.32 4.02
C GLU A 51 -1.73 11.45 3.58
N ASP A 52 -2.12 10.81 2.47
CA ASP A 52 -3.45 10.96 1.87
C ASP A 52 -3.82 9.70 1.07
N SER A 53 -5.13 9.39 0.98
CA SER A 53 -5.67 8.23 0.27
C SER A 53 -5.41 8.29 -1.24
N ILE A 54 -5.34 9.47 -1.85
CA ILE A 54 -5.09 9.66 -3.30
C ILE A 54 -3.73 9.12 -3.75
N ASN A 55 -2.81 8.93 -2.80
CA ASN A 55 -1.48 8.39 -3.05
C ASN A 55 -1.45 6.86 -3.10
N LEU A 56 -2.55 6.18 -2.81
CA LEU A 56 -2.72 4.74 -3.02
C LEU A 56 -3.61 4.52 -4.25
N ARG A 57 -3.17 3.67 -5.19
CA ARG A 57 -3.94 3.35 -6.39
C ARG A 57 -3.86 1.87 -6.70
N VAL A 58 -5.00 1.23 -6.93
CA VAL A 58 -5.03 -0.15 -7.44
C VAL A 58 -4.75 -0.13 -8.94
N ILE A 59 -3.66 -0.77 -9.36
CA ILE A 59 -3.24 -0.84 -10.77
C ILE A 59 -3.80 -2.10 -11.44
N ARG A 60 -3.72 -3.24 -10.76
CA ARG A 60 -4.23 -4.52 -11.28
C ARG A 60 -4.80 -5.34 -10.13
N THR A 61 -6.02 -5.84 -10.33
CA THR A 61 -6.61 -6.85 -9.45
C THR A 61 -6.30 -8.24 -9.98
N PHE A 62 -6.13 -9.20 -9.08
CA PHE A 62 -6.14 -10.60 -9.45
C PHE A 62 -7.55 -11.14 -9.22
N SER A 63 -8.31 -11.30 -10.30
CA SER A 63 -9.52 -12.12 -10.26
C SER A 63 -9.09 -13.58 -10.16
N LYS A 64 -9.49 -14.28 -9.10
CA LYS A 64 -9.47 -15.75 -9.12
C LYS A 64 -10.22 -16.18 -10.38
N LEU A 65 -9.55 -16.89 -11.28
CA LEU A 65 -10.24 -17.70 -12.29
C LEU A 65 -11.30 -18.51 -11.55
N LYS A 66 -12.57 -18.27 -11.87
CA LYS A 66 -13.65 -19.19 -11.50
C LYS A 66 -13.32 -20.50 -12.21
N VAL A 67 -12.77 -21.45 -11.46
CA VAL A 67 -12.77 -22.87 -11.83
C VAL A 67 -14.12 -23.43 -11.44
#